data_AF-A0A1L6RCS9-F1
#
_entry.id   AF-A0A1L6RCS9-F1
#
_cell.length_a   1.000
_cell.length_b   1.000
_cell.length_c   1.000
_cell.angle_alpha   90.00
_cell.angle_beta   90.00
_cell.angle_gamma   90.00
#
_symmetry.space_group_name_H-M   'P 1'
#
loop_
_entity.id
_entity.type
_entity.pdbx_description
1 polymer ?
#
loop_
_entity_poly.entity_id
_entity_poly.type
_entity_poly.pdbx_seq_one_letter_code
_entity_poly.pdbx_strand_id
1 'polypeptide(L)'
;MEMTGNDFIEILTEENYKQKTFEAADQETIALDELFAFVEKNVADNQIFSAEVLINEEEPISLRLETSLINLPIRYTNAIRKIIINDPETEVSLYMIVEHPLVTKSHLIIKKAASAQSFLDDATSVEEKIASFFNEQIEVINENKLKALEEEKEAEKAAEDETK
;
A
#
# COMPACT_ATOMS: atom_id res chain seq x y z
N MET A 1 14.31 6.45 -13.29
CA MET A 1 15.02 6.54 -12.00
C MET A 1 15.73 5.22 -11.73
N GLU A 2 17.04 5.25 -11.52
CA GLU A 2 17.85 4.10 -11.09
C GLU A 2 18.67 4.53 -9.87
N MET A 3 18.97 3.59 -8.96
CA MET A 3 19.83 3.87 -7.81
C MET A 3 20.52 2.59 -7.31
N THR A 4 21.62 2.76 -6.58
CA THR A 4 22.28 1.63 -5.92
C THR A 4 21.53 1.19 -4.66
N GLY A 5 21.75 -0.05 -4.23
CA GLY A 5 21.19 -0.53 -2.97
C GLY A 5 21.67 0.27 -1.76
N ASN A 6 22.94 0.71 -1.74
CA ASN A 6 23.47 1.53 -0.64
C ASN A 6 22.83 2.91 -0.58
N ASP A 7 22.67 3.61 -1.71
CA ASP A 7 22.02 4.93 -1.74
C ASP A 7 20.58 4.84 -1.23
N PHE A 8 19.85 3.81 -1.64
CA PHE A 8 18.50 3.56 -1.15
C PHE A 8 18.48 3.31 0.37
N ILE A 9 19.39 2.48 0.88
CA ILE A 9 19.48 2.20 2.32
C ILE A 9 19.88 3.43 3.12
N GLU A 10 20.76 4.28 2.59
CA GLU A 10 21.13 5.55 3.22
C GLU A 10 19.90 6.46 3.32
N ILE A 11 19.17 6.67 2.23
CA ILE A 11 17.91 7.44 2.22
C ILE A 11 16.91 6.91 3.26
N LEU A 12 16.73 5.59 3.34
CA LEU A 12 15.81 4.99 4.30
C LEU A 12 16.29 5.09 5.75
N THR A 13 17.60 5.01 5.98
CA THR A 13 18.20 5.06 7.33
C THR A 13 18.21 6.48 7.87
N GLU A 14 18.41 7.47 7.00
CA GLU A 14 18.39 8.89 7.34
C GLU A 14 16.97 9.51 7.30
N GLU A 15 15.97 8.70 6.93
CA GLU A 15 14.58 9.14 6.73
C GLU A 15 14.45 10.31 5.72
N ASN A 16 15.36 10.34 4.74
CA ASN A 16 15.44 11.36 3.69
C ASN A 16 14.49 11.08 2.52
N TYR A 17 13.27 10.63 2.81
CA TYR A 17 12.21 10.36 1.84
C TYR A 17 10.98 11.22 2.14
N LYS A 18 10.10 11.41 1.15
CA LYS A 18 8.87 12.19 1.31
C LYS A 18 7.78 11.30 1.89
N GLN A 19 7.04 11.84 2.86
CA GLN A 19 5.88 11.16 3.41
C GLN A 19 4.67 12.08 3.37
N LYS A 20 3.52 11.53 2.99
CA LYS A 20 2.24 12.24 3.08
C LYS A 20 1.10 11.27 3.36
N THR A 21 0.27 11.60 4.33
CA THR A 21 -0.98 10.90 4.63
C THR A 21 -2.15 11.78 4.24
N PHE A 22 -3.13 11.18 3.57
CA PHE A 22 -4.41 11.73 3.20
C PHE A 22 -5.48 11.00 4.00
N GLU A 23 -6.30 11.74 4.72
CA GLU A 23 -7.37 11.16 5.53
C GLU A 23 -8.65 11.11 4.69
N ALA A 24 -9.32 9.95 4.71
CA ALA A 24 -10.68 9.79 4.22
C ALA A 24 -11.59 9.42 5.40
N ALA A 25 -12.81 9.96 5.42
CA ALA A 25 -13.76 9.65 6.49
C ALA A 25 -14.36 8.26 6.32
N ASP A 26 -14.47 7.82 5.06
CA ASP A 26 -15.10 6.57 4.65
C ASP A 26 -14.57 6.16 3.27
N GLN A 27 -15.03 5.01 2.77
CA GLN A 27 -14.65 4.49 1.46
C GLN A 27 -15.21 5.30 0.27
N GLU A 28 -16.21 6.16 0.48
CA GLU A 28 -16.80 7.00 -0.58
C GLU A 28 -16.01 8.30 -0.79
N THR A 29 -15.24 8.72 0.21
CA THR A 29 -14.52 9.99 0.27
C THR A 29 -13.02 9.87 -0.05
N ILE A 30 -12.59 8.76 -0.64
CA ILE A 30 -11.19 8.51 -1.00
C ILE A 30 -10.72 9.53 -2.05
N ALA A 31 -9.80 10.41 -1.66
CA ALA A 31 -9.23 11.45 -2.52
C ALA A 31 -7.98 10.94 -3.28
N LEU A 32 -8.18 10.10 -4.30
CA LEU A 32 -7.06 9.57 -5.10
C LEU A 32 -6.37 10.64 -5.97
N ASP A 33 -7.08 11.70 -6.37
CA ASP A 33 -6.49 12.76 -7.21
C ASP A 33 -5.32 13.46 -6.52
N GLU A 34 -5.45 13.80 -5.23
CA GLU A 34 -4.37 14.45 -4.49
C GLU A 34 -3.20 13.49 -4.20
N LEU A 35 -3.52 12.20 -4.02
CA LEU A 35 -2.52 11.14 -3.90
C LEU A 35 -1.70 11.05 -5.19
N PHE A 36 -2.36 10.98 -6.35
CA PHE A 36 -1.71 10.89 -7.65
C PHE A 36 -0.89 12.14 -7.97
N ALA A 37 -1.40 13.34 -7.68
CA ALA A 37 -0.63 14.57 -7.82
C ALA A 37 0.65 14.58 -6.95
N PHE A 38 0.60 14.00 -5.75
CA PHE A 38 1.79 13.82 -4.92
C PHE A 38 2.75 12.79 -5.53
N VAL A 39 2.25 11.65 -6.00
CA VAL A 39 3.05 10.60 -6.63
C VAL A 39 3.75 11.14 -7.88
N GLU A 40 3.03 11.74 -8.81
CA GLU A 40 3.56 12.27 -10.07
C GLU A 40 4.70 13.25 -9.82
N LYS A 41 4.47 14.21 -8.92
CA LYS A 41 5.51 15.18 -8.54
C LYS A 41 6.77 14.50 -8.02
N ASN A 42 6.65 13.57 -7.07
CA ASN A 42 7.81 12.97 -6.42
C ASN A 42 8.54 11.97 -7.33
N VAL A 43 7.83 11.25 -8.19
CA VAL A 43 8.45 10.42 -9.23
C VAL A 43 9.24 11.30 -10.20
N ALA A 44 8.67 12.42 -10.66
CA ALA A 44 9.33 13.36 -11.57
C ALA A 44 10.57 14.04 -10.93
N ASP A 45 10.52 14.35 -9.64
CA ASP A 45 11.62 14.94 -8.86
C ASP A 45 12.69 13.92 -8.44
N ASN A 46 12.58 12.68 -8.93
CA ASN A 46 13.39 11.54 -8.54
C ASN A 46 13.50 11.34 -7.00
N GLN A 47 12.39 11.50 -6.27
CA GLN A 47 12.35 11.34 -4.82
C GLN A 47 11.85 9.94 -4.42
N ILE A 48 12.45 9.38 -3.37
CA ILE A 48 11.83 8.27 -2.64
C ILE A 48 10.68 8.82 -1.80
N PHE A 49 9.54 8.12 -1.80
CA PHE A 49 8.39 8.53 -1.00
C PHE A 49 7.54 7.36 -0.49
N SER A 50 6.71 7.66 0.51
CA SER A 50 5.55 6.88 0.95
C SER A 50 4.34 7.79 1.05
N ALA A 51 3.29 7.47 0.30
CA ALA A 51 2.04 8.21 0.28
C ALA A 51 0.90 7.29 0.73
N GLU A 52 0.12 7.71 1.71
CA GLU A 52 -0.92 6.90 2.34
C GLU A 52 -2.28 7.58 2.22
N VAL A 53 -3.30 6.83 1.83
CA VAL A 53 -4.70 7.17 2.11
C VAL A 53 -5.15 6.30 3.27
N LEU A 54 -5.50 6.95 4.38
CA LEU A 54 -6.02 6.32 5.58
C LEU A 54 -7.53 6.52 5.63
N ILE A 55 -8.29 5.42 5.55
CA ILE A 55 -9.76 5.45 5.63
C ILE A 55 -10.17 5.16 7.07
N ASN A 56 -10.75 6.16 7.73
CA ASN A 56 -11.07 6.16 9.16
C ASN A 56 -12.41 5.47 9.47
N GLU A 57 -12.42 4.15 9.33
CA GLU A 57 -13.51 3.31 9.86
C GLU A 57 -13.18 2.77 11.26
N GLU A 58 -14.07 1.97 11.84
CA GLU A 58 -13.83 1.27 13.12
C GLU A 58 -12.51 0.49 13.11
N GLU A 59 -12.25 -0.22 12.01
CA GLU A 59 -10.93 -0.77 11.69
C GLU A 59 -10.37 -0.03 10.46
N PRO A 60 -9.32 0.79 10.62
CA PRO A 60 -8.80 1.63 9.54
C PRO A 60 -8.24 0.82 8.36
N ILE A 61 -8.54 1.26 7.13
CA ILE A 61 -7.95 0.71 5.92
C ILE A 61 -6.82 1.63 5.47
N SER A 62 -5.61 1.09 5.37
CA SER A 62 -4.44 1.82 4.86
C SER A 62 -4.16 1.43 3.41
N LEU A 63 -4.25 2.39 2.49
CA LEU A 63 -3.84 2.25 1.09
C LEU A 63 -2.58 3.06 0.86
N ARG A 64 -1.47 2.43 0.50
CA ARG A 64 -0.17 3.09 0.33
C ARG A 64 0.42 2.92 -1.06
N LEU A 65 1.08 3.97 -1.51
CA LEU A 65 1.96 3.98 -2.68
C LEU A 65 3.37 4.33 -2.23
N GLU A 66 4.34 3.47 -2.55
CA GLU A 66 5.73 3.65 -2.18
C GLU A 66 6.65 3.40 -3.36
N THR A 67 7.68 4.22 -3.50
CA THR A 67 8.81 3.91 -4.36
C THR A 67 9.80 3.04 -3.61
N SER A 68 10.19 1.92 -4.20
CA SER A 68 11.17 1.01 -3.61
C SER A 68 11.94 0.26 -4.69
N LEU A 69 13.10 -0.27 -4.30
CA LEU A 69 13.87 -1.20 -5.13
C LEU A 69 13.35 -2.64 -5.04
N ILE A 70 12.59 -2.97 -4.00
CA ILE A 70 12.07 -4.31 -3.76
C ILE A 70 10.64 -4.30 -3.23
N ASN A 71 9.98 -5.45 -3.29
CA ASN A 71 8.60 -5.65 -2.83
C ASN A 71 8.47 -5.72 -1.29
N LEU A 72 8.91 -4.67 -0.60
CA LEU A 72 8.76 -4.52 0.85
C LEU A 72 8.43 -3.06 1.18
N PRO A 73 7.55 -2.81 2.18
CA PRO A 73 7.29 -1.47 2.67
C PRO A 73 8.57 -0.83 3.21
N ILE A 74 8.79 0.44 2.91
CA ILE A 74 10.03 1.15 3.25
C ILE A 74 10.28 1.21 4.76
N ARG A 75 9.21 1.16 5.58
CA ARG A 75 9.30 1.03 7.05
C ARG A 75 10.02 -0.23 7.53
N TYR A 76 10.20 -1.24 6.69
CA TYR A 76 10.96 -2.46 7.00
C TYR A 76 12.44 -2.34 6.63
N THR A 77 13.05 -1.16 6.81
CA THR A 77 14.46 -0.84 6.49
C THR A 77 15.45 -1.93 6.93
N ASN A 78 15.29 -2.48 8.13
CA ASN A 78 16.15 -3.55 8.65
C ASN A 78 16.09 -4.85 7.84
N ALA A 79 14.92 -5.19 7.29
CA ALA A 79 14.75 -6.34 6.42
C ALA A 79 15.27 -6.04 5.01
N ILE A 80 14.96 -4.86 4.48
CA ILE A 80 15.43 -4.39 3.17
C ILE A 80 16.96 -4.44 3.10
N ARG A 81 17.66 -3.92 4.12
CA ARG A 81 19.12 -3.89 4.21
C ARG A 81 19.79 -5.26 4.09
N LYS A 82 19.09 -6.34 4.47
CA LYS A 82 19.63 -7.71 4.44
C LYS A 82 19.49 -8.37 3.06
N ILE A 83 18.59 -7.86 2.23
CA ILE A 83 18.15 -8.52 0.99
C ILE A 83 18.61 -7.73 -0.24
N ILE A 84 18.71 -6.40 -0.12
CA ILE A 84 19.05 -5.53 -1.23
C ILE A 84 20.48 -5.77 -1.72
N ILE A 85 20.64 -5.75 -3.05
CA ILE A 85 21.93 -5.87 -3.71
C ILE A 85 22.43 -4.46 -3.99
N ASN A 86 23.70 -4.17 -3.67
CA ASN A 86 24.25 -2.84 -3.89
C ASN A 86 24.41 -2.51 -5.37
N ASP A 87 25.10 -3.39 -6.10
CA ASP A 87 25.47 -3.20 -7.51
C ASP A 87 24.93 -4.35 -8.37
N PRO A 88 24.46 -4.07 -9.59
CA PRO A 88 24.40 -2.76 -10.24
C PRO A 88 23.29 -1.86 -9.71
N GLU A 89 23.25 -0.60 -10.18
CA GLU A 89 22.06 0.24 -10.05
C GLU A 89 20.82 -0.52 -10.56
N THR A 90 19.72 -0.36 -9.83
CA THR A 90 18.45 -1.02 -10.15
C THR A 90 17.33 0.01 -10.31
N GLU A 91 16.39 -0.33 -11.18
CA GLU A 91 15.26 0.53 -11.48
C GLU A 91 14.31 0.63 -10.28
N VAL A 92 14.05 1.86 -9.84
CA VAL A 92 13.08 2.12 -8.76
C VAL A 92 11.67 1.90 -9.28
N SER A 93 10.86 1.20 -8.49
CA SER A 93 9.50 0.82 -8.84
C SER A 93 8.48 1.41 -7.88
N LEU A 94 7.28 1.67 -8.41
CA LEU A 94 6.11 2.07 -7.63
C LEU A 94 5.37 0.82 -7.16
N TYR A 95 5.19 0.69 -5.85
CA TYR A 95 4.47 -0.42 -5.20
C TYR A 95 3.17 0.08 -4.58
N MET A 96 2.12 -0.73 -4.75
CA MET A 96 0.81 -0.58 -4.13
C MET A 96 0.76 -1.50 -2.92
N ILE A 97 0.43 -0.95 -1.77
CA ILE A 97 0.38 -1.67 -0.49
C ILE A 97 -1.00 -1.45 0.11
N VAL A 98 -1.65 -2.53 0.54
CA VAL A 98 -2.89 -2.45 1.34
C VAL A 98 -2.68 -3.19 2.65
N GLU A 99 -3.07 -2.54 3.75
CA GLU A 99 -2.96 -3.07 5.10
C GLU A 99 -4.30 -2.95 5.81
N HIS A 100 -4.81 -4.11 6.24
CA HIS A 100 -6.05 -4.26 6.99
C HIS A 100 -6.15 -5.72 7.47
N PRO A 101 -6.68 -6.03 8.68
CA PRO A 101 -6.79 -7.41 9.19
C PRO A 101 -7.51 -8.39 8.25
N LEU A 102 -8.46 -7.87 7.47
CA LEU A 102 -9.32 -8.66 6.58
C LEU A 102 -8.88 -8.67 5.10
N VAL A 103 -7.72 -8.09 4.76
CA VAL A 103 -7.24 -8.13 3.35
C VAL A 103 -6.62 -9.48 2.99
N THR A 104 -5.80 -10.02 3.90
CA THR A 104 -5.11 -11.32 3.77
C THR A 104 -4.79 -11.85 5.18
N LYS A 105 -4.36 -13.12 5.28
CA LYS A 105 -3.91 -13.70 6.57
C LYS A 105 -2.71 -12.99 7.21
N SER A 106 -1.88 -12.32 6.40
CA SER A 106 -0.76 -11.50 6.89
C SER A 106 -1.15 -10.06 7.16
N HIS A 107 -2.42 -9.70 6.98
CA HIS A 107 -2.98 -8.36 7.11
C HIS A 107 -2.36 -7.33 6.14
N LEU A 108 -1.65 -7.82 5.11
CA LEU A 108 -0.84 -7.01 4.21
C LEU A 108 -0.83 -7.65 2.83
N ILE A 109 -1.01 -6.86 1.79
CA ILE A 109 -0.80 -7.24 0.40
C ILE A 109 0.02 -6.17 -0.30
N ILE A 110 0.95 -6.60 -1.17
CA ILE A 110 1.80 -5.69 -1.92
C ILE A 110 1.88 -6.15 -3.38
N LYS A 111 1.72 -5.22 -4.31
CA LYS A 111 1.88 -5.45 -5.75
C LYS A 111 2.68 -4.33 -6.40
N LYS A 112 3.49 -4.64 -7.41
CA LYS A 112 4.16 -3.63 -8.26
C LYS A 112 3.13 -3.00 -9.19
N ALA A 113 2.99 -1.67 -9.15
CA ALA A 113 2.19 -0.91 -10.11
C ALA A 113 2.94 -0.84 -11.45
N ALA A 114 4.10 -0.18 -11.44
CA ALA A 114 4.96 0.04 -12.60
C ALA A 114 6.40 0.33 -12.13
N SER A 115 7.33 0.50 -13.05
CA SER A 115 8.57 1.21 -12.70
C SER A 115 8.32 2.72 -12.60
N ALA A 116 9.21 3.46 -11.95
CA ALA A 116 9.16 4.92 -11.91
C ALA A 116 9.18 5.51 -13.33
N GLN A 117 9.97 4.92 -14.24
CA GLN A 117 10.01 5.37 -15.64
C GLN A 117 8.70 5.09 -16.37
N SER A 118 8.17 3.87 -16.26
CA SER A 118 6.89 3.53 -16.90
C SER A 118 5.71 4.34 -16.34
N PHE A 119 5.76 4.76 -15.07
CA PHE A 119 4.78 5.68 -14.52
C PHE A 119 4.85 7.05 -15.20
N LEU A 120 6.05 7.60 -15.43
CA LEU A 120 6.20 8.88 -16.12
C LEU A 120 5.81 8.81 -17.61
N ASP A 121 6.03 7.66 -18.24
CA ASP A 121 5.71 7.46 -19.65
C ASP A 121 4.20 7.35 -19.91
N ASP A 122 3.43 6.80 -18.96
CA ASP A 122 1.97 6.61 -19.08
C ASP A 122 1.29 6.63 -17.70
N ALA A 123 1.29 7.82 -17.07
CA ALA A 123 0.74 8.00 -15.72
C ALA A 123 -0.72 7.58 -15.63
N THR A 124 -1.54 7.96 -16.61
CA THR A 124 -2.99 7.67 -16.63
C THR A 124 -3.28 6.17 -16.54
N SER A 125 -2.64 5.35 -17.37
CA SER A 125 -2.83 3.89 -17.33
C SER A 125 -2.39 3.27 -16.01
N VAL A 126 -1.29 3.76 -15.43
CA VAL A 126 -0.79 3.27 -14.15
C VAL A 126 -1.69 3.71 -12.98
N GLU A 127 -2.20 4.93 -12.99
CA GLU A 127 -3.16 5.45 -12.02
C GLU A 127 -4.49 4.66 -12.05
N GLU A 128 -5.02 4.38 -13.25
CA GLU A 128 -6.21 3.53 -13.41
C GLU A 128 -6.00 2.13 -12.83
N LYS A 129 -4.83 1.53 -13.08
CA LYS A 129 -4.45 0.24 -12.49
C LYS A 129 -4.38 0.31 -10.97
N ILE A 130 -3.83 1.38 -10.40
CA ILE A 130 -3.75 1.58 -8.96
C ILE A 130 -5.14 1.71 -8.36
N ALA A 131 -6.00 2.56 -8.94
CA ALA A 131 -7.36 2.76 -8.49
C ALA A 131 -8.17 1.45 -8.53
N SER A 132 -8.07 0.68 -9.63
CA SER A 132 -8.70 -0.64 -9.74
C SER A 132 -8.23 -1.60 -8.66
N PHE A 133 -6.91 -1.67 -8.41
CA PHE A 133 -6.37 -2.53 -7.37
C PHE A 133 -6.86 -2.16 -5.98
N PHE A 134 -6.87 -0.87 -5.62
CA PHE A 134 -7.37 -0.42 -4.33
C PHE A 134 -8.85 -0.72 -4.16
N ASN A 135 -9.67 -0.48 -5.18
CA ASN A 135 -11.10 -0.83 -5.17
C ASN A 135 -11.30 -2.34 -4.96
N GLU A 136 -10.58 -3.18 -5.70
CA GLU A 136 -10.63 -4.64 -5.51
C GLU A 136 -10.28 -5.05 -4.07
N GLN A 137 -9.27 -4.43 -3.46
CA GLN A 137 -8.87 -4.80 -2.08
C GLN A 137 -9.90 -4.32 -1.04
N ILE A 138 -10.51 -3.16 -1.26
CA ILE A 138 -11.62 -2.68 -0.43
C ILE A 138 -12.81 -3.63 -0.52
N GLU A 139 -13.17 -4.09 -1.72
CA GLU A 139 -14.22 -5.09 -1.93
C GLU A 139 -13.92 -6.38 -1.18
N VAL A 140 -12.70 -6.91 -1.28
CA VAL A 140 -12.26 -8.10 -0.53
C VAL A 140 -12.40 -7.90 0.98
N ILE A 141 -12.00 -6.73 1.49
CA ILE A 141 -12.14 -6.39 2.91
C ILE A 141 -13.62 -6.41 3.31
N ASN A 142 -14.50 -5.78 2.53
CA ASN A 142 -15.93 -5.71 2.80
C ASN A 142 -16.60 -7.09 2.75
N GLU A 143 -16.27 -7.93 1.76
CA GLU A 143 -16.75 -9.30 1.69
C GLU A 143 -16.34 -10.12 2.92
N ASN A 144 -15.10 -9.95 3.37
CA ASN A 144 -14.60 -10.66 4.54
C ASN A 144 -15.21 -10.13 5.85
N LYS A 145 -15.50 -8.83 5.94
CA LYS A 145 -16.29 -8.24 7.05
C LYS A 145 -17.66 -8.92 7.15
N LEU A 146 -18.36 -9.06 6.03
CA LEU A 146 -19.67 -9.72 6.01
C LEU A 146 -19.61 -11.18 6.44
N LYS A 147 -18.64 -11.95 5.93
CA LYS A 147 -18.45 -13.35 6.33
C LYS A 147 -18.17 -13.49 7.84
N ALA A 148 -17.30 -12.65 8.39
CA ALA A 148 -17.01 -12.67 9.83
C ALA A 148 -18.27 -12.41 10.68
N LEU A 149 -19.12 -11.47 10.27
CA LEU A 149 -20.39 -11.19 10.95
C LEU A 149 -21.41 -12.32 10.83
N GLU A 150 -21.40 -13.06 9.73
CA GLU A 150 -22.26 -14.25 9.55
C GLU A 150 -21.78 -15.40 10.43
N GLU A 151 -20.48 -15.67 10.47
CA GLU A 151 -19.87 -16.70 11.31
C GLU A 151 -20.11 -16.43 12.80
N GLU A 152 -20.01 -15.18 13.25
CA GLU A 152 -20.30 -14.78 14.62
C GLU A 152 -21.77 -15.06 15.00
N LYS A 153 -22.71 -14.68 14.12
CA LYS A 153 -24.15 -14.96 14.34
C LYS A 153 -24.47 -16.45 14.36
N GLU A 154 -23.77 -17.25 13.57
CA GLU A 154 -23.94 -18.71 13.58
C GLU A 154 -23.39 -19.33 14.87
N ALA A 155 -22.23 -18.86 15.34
CA ALA A 155 -21.63 -19.30 16.59
C ALA A 155 -22.50 -18.95 17.81
N GLU A 156 -23.09 -17.75 17.84
CA GLU A 156 -24.03 -17.32 18.89
C GLU A 156 -25.26 -18.23 18.95
N LYS A 157 -25.87 -18.53 17.80
CA LYS A 157 -27.04 -19.44 17.73
C LYS A 157 -26.70 -20.85 18.19
N ALA A 158 -25.53 -21.37 17.82
CA ALA A 158 -25.09 -22.70 18.27
C ALA A 158 -24.89 -22.76 19.79
N ALA A 159 -24.34 -21.70 20.39
CA ALA A 159 -24.14 -21.61 21.84
C ALA A 159 -25.47 -21.50 22.63
N GLU A 160 -26.48 -20.83 22.07
CA GLU A 160 -27.82 -20.74 22.65
C GLU A 160 -28.60 -22.07 22.59
N ASP A 161 -28.37 -22.89 21.56
CA ASP A 161 -29.00 -24.21 21.44
C ASP A 161 -28.33 -25.29 22.34
N GLU A 162 -27.04 -25.17 22.65
CA GLU A 162 -26.35 -26.09 23.59
C GLU A 162 -26.68 -25.84 25.07
N THR A 163 -27.26 -24.69 25.40
CA THR A 163 -27.61 -24.29 26.78
C THR A 163 -29.09 -24.51 27.14
N LYS A 164 -29.90 -25.07 26.24
CA LYS A 164 -31.30 -25.50 26.47
C LYS A 164 -31.43 -27.01 26.62
#